data_AF-A0A9P0BEP1-F1
#
_entry.id   AF-A0A9P0BEP1-F1
#
_cell.length_a   1.000
_cell.length_b   1.000
_cell.length_c   1.000
_cell.angle_alpha   90.00
_cell.angle_beta   90.00
_cell.angle_gamma   90.00
#
_symmetry.space_group_name_H-M   'P 1'
#
loop_
_entity.id
_entity.type
_entity.pdbx_description
1 polymer ?
#
loop_
_entity_poly.entity_id
_entity_poly.type
_entity_poly.pdbx_seq_one_letter_code
_entity_poly.pdbx_strand_id
1 'polypeptide(L)'
;MLDAWANVHHNMSVSRRAVIMPHLSSQVKTVSKDQPVGEVLFGENLGEKVKAAKALERKSMVIKASTSRPDIFLPKFTSNKIKLQNTSSKNFKTPKNFRTESRSSRGPTSSSKNLKKYRQT
;
A
#
# COMPACT_ATOMS: atom_id res chain seq x y z
N MET A 1 -43.61 18.34 12.11
CA MET A 1 -42.93 19.63 12.41
C MET A 1 -41.56 19.43 13.06
N LEU A 2 -41.33 18.32 13.80
CA LEU A 2 -40.02 17.96 14.38
C LEU A 2 -38.96 17.57 13.32
N ASP A 3 -39.39 17.09 12.16
CA ASP A 3 -38.50 16.56 11.11
C ASP A 3 -37.59 17.63 10.48
N ALA A 4 -38.02 18.90 10.50
CA ALA A 4 -37.25 20.00 9.95
C ALA A 4 -35.94 20.24 10.71
N TRP A 5 -35.98 20.17 12.05
CA TRP A 5 -34.80 20.35 12.89
C TRP A 5 -33.84 19.17 12.78
N ALA A 6 -34.38 17.95 12.75
CA ALA A 6 -33.58 16.74 12.54
C ALA A 6 -32.80 16.82 11.22
N ASN A 7 -33.44 17.25 10.13
CA ASN A 7 -32.77 17.45 8.85
C ASN A 7 -31.68 18.52 8.88
N VAL A 8 -31.93 19.66 9.54
CA VAL A 8 -30.91 20.71 9.67
C VAL A 8 -29.69 20.19 10.42
N HIS A 9 -29.89 19.53 11.57
CA HIS A 9 -28.79 18.97 12.35
C HIS A 9 -28.02 17.89 11.56
N HIS A 10 -28.73 17.02 10.85
CA HIS A 10 -28.11 16.03 9.98
C HIS A 10 -27.23 16.68 8.90
N ASN A 11 -27.77 17.68 8.18
CA ASN A 11 -27.05 18.39 7.13
C ASN A 11 -25.80 19.13 7.65
N MET A 12 -25.89 19.73 8.85
CA MET A 12 -24.73 20.33 9.51
C MET A 12 -23.65 19.30 9.83
N SER A 13 -24.05 18.13 10.34
CA SER A 13 -23.11 17.06 10.68
C SER A 13 -22.45 16.46 9.42
N VAL A 14 -23.20 16.28 8.33
CA VAL A 14 -22.66 15.88 7.02
C VAL A 14 -21.64 16.90 6.51
N SER A 15 -21.97 18.19 6.58
CA SER A 15 -21.08 19.27 6.14
C SER A 15 -19.79 19.33 6.96
N ARG A 16 -19.89 19.23 8.30
CA ARG A 16 -18.72 19.17 9.20
C ARG A 16 -17.85 17.97 8.89
N ARG A 17 -18.44 16.79 8.67
CA ARG A 17 -17.71 15.59 8.29
C ARG A 17 -16.94 15.80 6.99
N ALA A 18 -17.56 16.41 5.97
CA ALA A 18 -16.91 16.68 4.69
C ALA A 18 -15.68 17.60 4.83
N VAL A 19 -15.72 18.58 5.74
CA VAL A 19 -14.60 19.49 6.03
C VAL A 19 -13.50 18.80 6.82
N ILE A 20 -13.83 17.97 7.81
CA ILE A 20 -12.83 17.35 8.70
C ILE A 20 -12.15 16.14 8.04
N MET A 21 -12.91 15.31 7.29
CA MET A 21 -12.44 14.03 6.74
C MET A 21 -11.13 14.13 5.92
N PRO A 22 -10.88 15.16 5.09
CA PRO A 22 -9.62 15.30 4.36
C PRO A 22 -8.38 15.42 5.26
N HIS A 23 -8.51 15.97 6.45
CA HIS A 23 -7.40 16.23 7.38
C HIS A 23 -7.10 15.07 8.33
N LEU A 24 -7.92 14.02 8.32
CA LEU A 24 -7.68 12.82 9.14
C LEU A 24 -6.59 11.93 8.53
N SER A 25 -6.03 11.04 9.34
CA SER A 25 -5.11 10.01 8.83
C SER A 25 -5.85 8.98 7.97
N SER A 26 -5.15 8.34 7.03
CA SER A 26 -5.74 7.34 6.12
C SER A 26 -6.46 6.22 6.88
N GLN A 27 -5.86 5.71 7.96
CA GLN A 27 -6.47 4.68 8.81
C GLN A 27 -7.81 5.15 9.40
N VAL A 28 -7.88 6.38 9.92
CA VAL A 28 -9.11 6.93 10.49
C VAL A 28 -10.15 7.15 9.40
N LYS A 29 -9.76 7.62 8.22
CA LYS A 29 -10.68 7.76 7.08
C LYS A 29 -11.31 6.43 6.70
N THR A 30 -10.52 5.36 6.61
CA THR A 30 -11.03 4.03 6.26
C THR A 30 -12.04 3.53 7.28
N VAL A 31 -11.74 3.66 8.58
CA VAL A 31 -12.67 3.25 9.65
C VAL A 31 -13.94 4.10 9.69
N SER A 32 -13.84 5.38 9.33
CA SER A 32 -14.95 6.34 9.49
C SER A 32 -15.85 6.47 8.26
N LYS A 33 -15.41 5.99 7.08
CA LYS A 33 -16.16 6.12 5.82
C LYS A 33 -17.52 5.42 5.87
N ASP A 34 -17.57 4.24 6.45
CA ASP A 34 -18.76 3.38 6.44
C ASP A 34 -19.70 3.64 7.63
N GLN A 35 -19.36 4.59 8.50
CA GLN A 35 -20.16 4.90 9.68
C GLN A 35 -21.24 5.94 9.36
N PRO A 36 -22.51 5.72 9.73
CA PRO A 36 -23.54 6.74 9.55
C PRO A 36 -23.22 7.99 10.39
N VAL A 37 -23.71 9.14 9.92
CA VAL A 37 -23.64 10.39 10.68
C VAL A 37 -24.79 10.37 11.70
N GLY A 38 -24.45 10.10 12.95
CA GLY A 38 -25.38 10.09 14.09
C GLY A 38 -25.08 11.23 15.06
N GLU A 39 -25.23 10.94 16.35
CA GLU A 39 -24.87 11.86 17.43
C GLU A 39 -23.39 12.25 17.40
N VAL A 40 -22.53 11.28 17.07
CA VAL A 40 -21.08 11.49 16.90
C VAL A 40 -20.73 11.54 15.41
N LEU A 41 -19.93 12.53 15.01
CA LEU A 41 -19.56 12.78 13.60
C LEU A 41 -18.94 11.56 12.90
N PHE A 42 -18.20 10.71 13.62
CA PHE A 42 -17.48 9.54 13.08
C PHE A 42 -17.95 8.21 13.69
N GLY A 43 -19.13 8.23 14.32
CA GLY A 43 -19.66 7.10 15.07
C GLY A 43 -18.99 6.89 16.43
N GLU A 44 -19.61 6.04 17.23
CA GLU A 44 -19.14 5.70 18.57
C GLU A 44 -17.88 4.82 18.52
N ASN A 45 -17.09 4.91 19.60
CA ASN A 45 -15.93 4.06 19.85
C ASN A 45 -14.88 4.10 18.71
N LEU A 46 -14.74 5.24 18.02
CA LEU A 46 -13.77 5.42 16.92
C LEU A 46 -12.34 5.02 17.35
N GLY A 47 -11.92 5.42 18.55
CA GLY A 47 -10.59 5.08 19.07
C GLY A 47 -10.36 3.57 19.19
N GLU A 48 -11.37 2.83 19.62
CA GLU A 48 -11.30 1.37 19.73
C GLU A 48 -11.29 0.72 18.35
N LYS A 49 -12.14 1.18 17.43
CA LYS A 49 -12.18 0.70 16.04
C LYS A 49 -10.84 0.91 15.32
N VAL A 50 -10.20 2.07 15.52
CA VAL A 50 -8.86 2.35 14.96
C VAL A 50 -7.80 1.44 15.58
N LYS A 51 -7.83 1.21 16.90
CA LYS A 51 -6.92 0.27 17.57
C LYS A 51 -7.11 -1.16 17.06
N ALA A 52 -8.36 -1.60 16.91
CA ALA A 52 -8.72 -2.92 16.39
C ALA A 52 -8.25 -3.08 14.94
N ALA A 53 -8.50 -2.10 14.07
CA ALA A 53 -8.03 -2.09 12.68
C ALA A 53 -6.50 -2.19 12.60
N LYS A 54 -5.78 -1.43 13.44
CA LYS A 54 -4.31 -1.47 13.50
C LYS A 54 -3.79 -2.81 14.02
N ALA A 55 -4.47 -3.41 15.00
CA ALA A 55 -4.12 -4.74 15.50
C ALA A 55 -4.35 -5.82 14.42
N LEU A 56 -5.45 -5.73 13.68
CA LEU A 56 -5.75 -6.63 12.57
C LEU A 56 -4.74 -6.50 11.43
N GLU A 57 -4.38 -5.28 11.05
CA GLU A 57 -3.36 -5.02 10.02
C GLU A 57 -2.04 -5.71 10.39
N ARG A 58 -1.55 -5.50 11.61
CA ARG A 58 -0.33 -6.17 12.13
C ARG A 58 -0.44 -7.69 12.10
N LYS A 59 -1.56 -8.24 12.57
CA LYS A 59 -1.80 -9.70 12.56
C LYS A 59 -1.88 -10.26 11.14
N SER A 60 -2.50 -9.54 10.21
CA SER A 60 -2.63 -9.97 8.82
C SER A 60 -1.29 -10.01 8.08
N MET A 61 -0.35 -9.12 8.42
CA MET A 61 1.00 -9.15 7.85
C MET A 61 1.74 -10.44 8.21
N VAL A 62 1.57 -10.93 9.44
CA VAL A 62 2.19 -12.20 9.89
C VAL A 62 1.64 -13.38 9.10
N ILE A 63 0.33 -13.43 8.84
CA ILE A 63 -0.31 -14.50 8.06
C ILE A 63 0.14 -14.48 6.59
N LYS A 64 0.28 -13.30 6.00
CA LYS A 64 0.79 -13.16 4.62
C LYS A 64 2.27 -13.55 4.52
N ALA A 65 3.07 -13.28 5.55
CA ALA A 65 4.47 -13.69 5.61
C ALA A 65 4.64 -15.22 5.78
N SER A 66 3.70 -15.90 6.46
CA SER A 66 3.73 -17.36 6.59
C SER A 66 3.23 -18.12 5.36
N THR A 67 2.66 -17.44 4.36
CA THR A 67 2.31 -18.02 3.04
C THR A 67 3.49 -17.89 2.06
N SER A 68 4.70 -18.18 2.52
CA SER A 68 5.86 -18.40 1.65
C SER A 68 5.99 -19.90 1.40
N ARG A 69 5.30 -20.36 0.35
CA ARG A 69 5.39 -21.67 -0.34
C ARG A 69 5.06 -22.92 0.48
N PRO A 70 3.94 -23.63 0.21
CA PRO A 70 4.06 -25.07 0.14
C PRO A 70 4.93 -25.39 -1.09
N ASP A 71 6.08 -26.04 -0.87
CA ASP A 71 6.79 -26.77 -1.93
C ASP A 71 5.86 -27.88 -2.43
N ILE A 72 4.92 -27.53 -3.30
CA ILE A 72 4.17 -28.50 -4.09
C ILE A 72 5.18 -28.98 -5.14
N PHE A 73 5.85 -30.09 -4.83
CA PHE A 73 6.49 -30.92 -5.83
C PHE A 73 5.42 -31.36 -6.85
N LEU A 74 5.21 -30.56 -7.89
CA LEU A 74 4.51 -31.03 -9.07
C LEU A 74 5.41 -32.10 -9.73
N PRO A 75 4.92 -33.33 -9.97
CA PRO A 75 5.66 -34.29 -10.78
C PRO A 75 5.86 -33.70 -12.17
N LYS A 76 7.12 -33.57 -12.59
CA LYS A 76 7.51 -33.12 -13.93
C LYS A 76 6.94 -34.11 -14.95
N PHE A 77 5.82 -33.76 -15.58
CA PHE A 77 5.40 -34.44 -16.81
C PHE A 77 6.42 -34.13 -17.90
N THR A 78 7.18 -35.15 -18.29
CA THR A 78 8.10 -35.10 -19.41
C THR A 78 7.27 -35.13 -20.70
N SER A 79 6.95 -33.96 -21.27
CA SER A 79 6.37 -33.94 -22.62
C SER A 79 7.47 -34.22 -23.64
N ASN A 80 7.37 -35.35 -24.33
CA ASN A 80 8.23 -35.68 -25.46
C ASN A 80 8.17 -34.57 -26.52
N LYS A 81 9.36 -34.23 -27.06
CA LYS A 81 9.58 -33.34 -28.19
C LYS A 81 8.68 -33.71 -29.38
N ILE A 82 7.77 -32.82 -29.75
CA ILE A 82 7.30 -32.73 -31.14
C ILE A 82 8.04 -31.55 -31.77
N LYS A 83 9.09 -31.85 -32.55
CA LYS A 83 9.71 -30.88 -33.46
C LYS A 83 8.79 -30.73 -34.67
N LEU A 84 7.93 -29.71 -34.68
CA LEU A 84 7.38 -29.21 -35.94
C LEU A 84 8.27 -28.06 -36.40
N GLN A 85 9.09 -28.36 -37.40
CA GLN A 85 9.75 -27.37 -38.23
C GLN A 85 8.66 -26.83 -39.16
N ASN A 86 8.32 -25.54 -39.06
CA ASN A 86 7.85 -24.86 -40.27
C ASN A 86 8.12 -23.36 -40.24
N THR A 87 8.59 -22.92 -41.39
CA THR A 87 9.20 -21.66 -41.76
C THR A 87 8.19 -20.52 -41.85
N SER A 88 8.55 -19.33 -41.37
CA SER A 88 8.23 -18.03 -42.02
C SER A 88 8.62 -16.89 -41.07
N SER A 89 9.79 -16.32 -41.31
CA SER A 89 10.24 -15.05 -40.77
C SER A 89 9.27 -13.92 -41.16
N LYS A 90 8.62 -13.29 -40.18
CA LYS A 90 8.12 -11.92 -40.31
C LYS A 90 8.79 -11.06 -39.24
N ASN A 91 9.75 -10.27 -39.72
CA ASN A 91 10.55 -9.30 -39.00
C ASN A 91 9.68 -8.22 -38.35
N PHE A 92 9.42 -8.32 -37.04
CA PHE A 92 9.05 -7.15 -36.26
C PHE A 92 10.32 -6.41 -35.84
N LYS A 93 10.67 -5.38 -36.62
CA LYS A 93 11.71 -4.40 -36.28
C LYS A 93 11.21 -3.61 -35.06
N THR A 94 11.79 -3.84 -33.91
CA THR A 94 11.73 -2.89 -32.79
C THR A 94 12.70 -1.74 -33.09
N PRO A 95 12.29 -0.45 -32.94
CA PRO A 95 13.23 0.65 -33.05
C PRO A 95 14.15 0.64 -31.81
N LYS A 96 15.45 0.46 -32.07
CA LYS A 96 16.51 0.76 -31.11
C LYS A 96 16.85 2.25 -31.18
N ASN A 97 17.11 2.82 -30.00
CA ASN A 97 17.89 4.03 -29.73
C ASN A 97 17.13 5.37 -29.57
N PHE A 98 16.84 5.72 -28.32
CA PHE A 98 17.27 7.02 -27.79
C PHE A 98 18.27 6.77 -26.66
N ARG A 99 19.55 6.84 -27.02
CA ARG A 99 20.69 6.88 -26.12
C ARG A 99 21.03 8.36 -25.94
N THR A 100 20.61 8.97 -24.83
CA THR A 100 21.22 10.23 -24.41
C THR A 100 22.43 9.91 -23.55
N GLU A 101 23.59 10.27 -24.08
CA GLU A 101 24.90 10.12 -23.46
C GLU A 101 24.99 10.76 -22.08
N SER A 102 25.55 9.97 -21.17
CA SER A 102 26.54 10.33 -20.17
C SER A 102 26.82 11.82 -19.93
N ARG A 103 26.42 12.31 -18.74
CA ARG A 103 27.31 13.17 -17.94
C ARG A 103 27.84 12.38 -16.75
N SER A 104 29.03 11.85 -16.96
CA SER A 104 29.96 11.43 -15.94
C SER A 104 30.62 12.68 -15.33
N SER A 105 30.45 12.88 -14.02
CA SER A 105 31.42 13.57 -13.16
C SER A 105 31.27 12.98 -11.75
N ARG A 106 32.04 11.94 -11.45
CA ARG A 106 33.23 11.99 -10.58
C ARG A 106 32.91 12.38 -9.13
N GLY A 107 32.92 11.40 -8.24
CA GLY A 107 33.05 11.60 -6.79
C GLY A 107 32.97 10.26 -6.02
N PRO A 108 33.98 9.86 -5.21
CA PRO A 108 34.22 8.47 -4.89
C PRO A 108 33.70 7.99 -3.52
N THR A 109 33.68 6.65 -3.47
CA THR A 109 33.64 5.66 -2.39
C THR A 109 33.94 6.04 -0.93
N SER A 110 33.13 5.42 -0.05
CA SER A 110 33.44 4.86 1.27
C SER A 110 34.11 5.74 2.34
N SER A 111 33.45 5.92 3.49
CA SER A 111 34.12 5.88 4.80
C SER A 111 33.12 5.81 5.94
N SER A 112 33.08 4.64 6.57
CA SER A 112 32.60 4.43 7.93
C SER A 112 33.29 5.35 8.93
N LYS A 113 32.54 6.02 9.82
CA LYS A 113 33.06 6.40 11.14
C LYS A 113 32.01 6.12 12.22
N ASN A 114 32.16 4.93 12.79
CA ASN A 114 31.78 4.64 14.17
C ASN A 114 32.41 5.71 15.07
N LEU A 115 31.61 6.58 15.68
CA LEU A 115 32.09 7.41 16.78
C LEU A 115 31.96 6.61 18.08
N LYS A 116 32.98 5.81 18.37
CA LYS A 116 33.18 5.19 19.69
C LYS A 116 34.51 5.68 20.25
N LYS A 117 34.39 6.44 21.35
CA LYS A 117 35.30 6.49 22.51
C LYS A 117 36.66 7.17 22.32
N TYR A 118 36.86 8.28 23.04
CA TYR A 118 38.05 8.45 23.87
C TYR A 118 37.68 9.00 25.25
N ARG A 119 38.40 8.48 26.22
CA ARG A 119 38.41 8.77 27.66
C ARG A 119 39.57 9.75 27.93
N GLN A 120 39.59 10.31 29.15
CA GLN A 120 40.65 11.12 29.81
C GLN A 120 40.41 12.62 29.66
N THR A 121 40.45 13.43 30.71
CA THR A 121 41.09 13.30 32.03
C THR A 121 40.13 13.55 33.18
#